data_AF-A0ABD0X7W1-F1
#
_entry.id   AF-A0ABD0X7W1-F1
#
_cell.length_a   1.000
_cell.length_b   1.000
_cell.length_c   1.000
_cell.angle_alpha   90.00
_cell.angle_beta   90.00
_cell.angle_gamma   90.00
#
_symmetry.space_group_name_H-M   'P 1'
#
loop_
_entity.id
_entity.type
_entity.pdbx_description
1 polymer ?
#
loop_
_entity_poly.entity_id
_entity_poly.type
_entity_poly.pdbx_seq_one_letter_code
_entity_poly.pdbx_strand_id
1 'polypeptide(L)' 'MPIADELLQMKVIHDEEYSNISAAEPSQAKMRELYKALKTVKAKSAFYTSLQKNEKILVEELGGSASGETEH' A
#
# COMPACT_ATOMS: atom_id res chain seq x y z
N MET A 1 -6.04 9.50 -0.45
CA MET A 1 -4.83 8.75 -0.02
C MET A 1 -4.30 8.14 -1.31
N PRO A 2 -3.14 8.60 -1.84
CA PRO A 2 -2.77 8.34 -3.24
C PRO A 2 -2.84 6.87 -3.66
N ILE A 3 -2.43 5.97 -2.76
CA ILE A 3 -2.47 4.53 -2.99
C ILE A 3 -3.93 4.01 -3.11
N ALA A 4 -4.84 4.45 -2.24
CA ALA A 4 -6.25 4.03 -2.32
C ALA A 4 -6.95 4.55 -3.59
N ASP A 5 -6.59 5.77 -4.01
CA ASP A 5 -7.11 6.40 -5.22
C ASP A 5 -6.68 5.60 -6.48
N GLU A 6 -5.42 5.17 -6.54
CA GLU A 6 -4.92 4.32 -7.63
C GLU A 6 -5.57 2.93 -7.63
N LEU A 7 -5.72 2.30 -6.46
CA LEU A 7 -6.35 0.99 -6.36
C LEU A 7 -7.81 1.00 -6.82
N LEU A 8 -8.55 2.08 -6.56
CA LEU A 8 -9.91 2.27 -7.07
C LEU A 8 -9.91 2.45 -8.59
N GLN A 9 -9.03 3.28 -9.15
CA GLN A 9 -8.90 3.47 -10.60
C GLN A 9 -8.54 2.16 -11.33
N MET A 10 -7.71 1.33 -10.72
CA MET A 10 -7.33 0.02 -11.24
C MET A 10 -8.42 -1.05 -11.06
N LYS A 11 -9.57 -0.70 -10.46
CA LYS A 11 -10.67 -1.61 -10.11
C LYS A 11 -10.20 -2.81 -9.26
N VAL A 12 -9.22 -2.56 -8.39
CA VAL A 12 -8.69 -3.55 -7.45
C VAL A 12 -9.53 -3.59 -6.18
N ILE A 13 -9.99 -2.42 -5.74
CA ILE A 13 -10.94 -2.25 -4.64
C ILE A 13 -12.21 -1.61 -5.19
N HIS A 14 -13.33 -1.83 -4.50
CA HIS A 14 -14.61 -1.23 -4.87
C HIS A 14 -14.89 0.04 -4.06
N ASP A 15 -15.87 0.85 -4.48
CA ASP A 15 -16.26 2.09 -3.80
C ASP A 15 -16.57 1.90 -2.30
N GLU A 16 -17.12 0.76 -1.90
CA GLU A 16 -17.38 0.43 -0.49
C GLU A 16 -16.08 0.31 0.31
N GLU A 17 -15.10 -0.44 -0.21
CA GLU A 17 -13.78 -0.60 0.43
C GLU A 17 -13.04 0.74 0.46
N TYR A 18 -13.11 1.52 -0.63
CA TYR A 18 -12.54 2.87 -0.67
C TYR A 18 -13.17 3.80 0.37
N SER A 19 -14.51 3.79 0.49
CA SER A 19 -15.24 4.58 1.48
C SER A 19 -14.79 4.23 2.91
N ASN A 20 -14.71 2.94 3.23
CA ASN A 20 -14.24 2.45 4.53
C ASN A 20 -12.79 2.89 4.83
N ILE A 21 -11.89 2.83 3.84
CA ILE A 21 -10.51 3.32 3.98
C ILE A 21 -10.49 4.83 4.20
N SER A 22 -11.30 5.58 3.46
CA SER A 22 -11.32 7.05 3.54
C SER A 22 -11.87 7.56 4.88
N ALA A 23 -12.84 6.84 5.44
CA ALA A 23 -13.51 7.17 6.70
C ALA A 23 -12.70 6.74 7.94
N ALA A 24 -11.74 5.82 7.80
CA ALA A 24 -10.90 5.39 8.91
C ALA A 24 -9.93 6.49 9.33
N GLU A 25 -9.86 6.83 10.62
CA GLU A 25 -8.85 7.71 11.20
C GLU A 25 -8.37 7.08 12.51
N PRO A 26 -7.07 7.13 12.87
CA PRO A 26 -5.95 7.86 12.22
C PRO A 26 -5.35 7.10 11.01
N SER A 27 -4.27 7.62 10.41
CA SER A 27 -3.57 7.03 9.25
C SER A 27 -3.26 5.53 9.35
N GLN A 28 -2.94 5.02 10.54
CA GLN A 28 -2.76 3.58 10.78
C GLN A 28 -4.03 2.76 10.56
N ALA A 29 -5.20 3.30 10.93
CA ALA A 29 -6.48 2.63 10.69
C ALA A 29 -6.79 2.55 9.19
N LYS A 30 -6.47 3.61 8.42
CA LYS A 30 -6.59 3.59 6.94
C LYS A 30 -5.78 2.46 6.32
N MET A 31 -4.53 2.31 6.73
CA MET A 31 -3.67 1.22 6.25
C MET A 31 -4.22 -0.16 6.63
N ARG A 32 -4.81 -0.29 7.82
CA ARG A 32 -5.43 -1.54 8.27
C ARG A 32 -6.64 -1.91 7.43
N GLU A 33 -7.52 -0.97 7.13
CA GLU A 33 -8.68 -1.20 6.25
C GLU A 33 -8.22 -1.48 4.81
N LEU A 34 -7.19 -0.78 4.33
CA LEU A 34 -6.63 -1.03 3.01
C LEU A 34 -6.11 -2.46 2.91
N TYR A 35 -5.35 -2.93 3.90
CA TYR A 35 -4.84 -4.30 3.93
C TYR A 35 -5.95 -5.36 3.90
N LYS A 36 -7.10 -5.11 4.54
CA LYS A 36 -8.26 -6.03 4.52
C LYS A 36 -8.88 -6.13 3.13
N ALA A 37 -8.82 -5.08 2.32
CA ALA A 37 -9.32 -5.09 0.95
C ALA A 37 -8.44 -5.92 0.00
N LEU A 38 -7.16 -6.16 0.34
CA LEU A 38 -6.20 -6.91 -0.49
C LEU A 38 -6.37 -8.44 -0.39
N LYS A 39 -7.54 -8.95 -0.82
CA LYS A 39 -7.93 -10.36 -0.68
C LYS A 39 -7.26 -11.30 -1.69
N THR A 40 -6.78 -10.79 -2.82
CA THR A 40 -6.22 -11.59 -3.91
C THR A 40 -4.74 -11.29 -4.14
N VAL A 41 -4.01 -12.24 -4.76
CA VAL A 41 -2.60 -12.01 -5.17
C VAL A 41 -2.50 -10.82 -6.11
N LYS A 42 -3.44 -10.70 -7.06
CA LYS A 42 -3.52 -9.55 -7.98
C LYS A 42 -3.66 -8.22 -7.23
N ALA A 43 -4.50 -8.18 -6.20
CA ALA A 43 -4.68 -6.97 -5.39
C ALA A 43 -3.41 -6.59 -4.64
N LYS A 44 -2.72 -7.59 -4.05
CA LYS A 44 -1.44 -7.38 -3.36
C LYS A 44 -0.34 -6.88 -4.32
N SER A 45 -0.27 -7.42 -5.54
CA SER A 45 0.68 -6.94 -6.56
C SER A 45 0.39 -5.50 -6.98
N ALA A 46 -0.88 -5.16 -7.22
CA ALA A 46 -1.26 -3.78 -7.56
C ALA A 46 -0.92 -2.79 -6.43
N PHE A 47 -1.19 -3.17 -5.19
CA PHE A 47 -0.81 -2.37 -4.02
C PHE A 47 0.70 -2.16 -3.93
N TYR A 48 1.50 -3.19 -4.15
CA TYR A 48 2.96 -3.08 -4.15
C TYR A 48 3.46 -2.13 -5.24
N THR A 49 2.90 -2.19 -6.45
CA THR A 49 3.23 -1.24 -7.53
C THR A 49 2.86 0.20 -7.16
N SER A 50 1.68 0.43 -6.55
CA SER A 50 1.29 1.75 -6.06
C SER A 50 2.19 2.26 -4.93
N LEU A 51 2.64 1.38 -4.02
CA LEU A 51 3.64 1.71 -3.00
C LEU A 51 4.97 2.13 -3.62
N GLN A 52 5.48 1.41 -4.62
CA GLN A 52 6.72 1.77 -5.31
C GLN A 52 6.66 3.15 -5.97
N LYS A 53 5.48 3.53 -6.49
CA LYS A 53 5.27 4.81 -7.16
C LYS A 53 5.12 5.97 -6.18
N ASN A 54 4.36 5.78 -5.10
CA ASN A 54 3.98 6.87 -4.18
C ASN A 54 4.89 6.96 -2.95
N GLU A 55 5.47 5.84 -2.51
CA GLU A 55 6.22 5.68 -1.26
C GLU A 55 7.58 5.01 -1.53
N LYS A 56 8.34 5.54 -2.50
CA LYS A 56 9.59 4.93 -2.97
C LYS A 56 10.61 4.72 -1.86
N ILE A 57 10.82 5.73 -1.00
CA ILE A 57 11.75 5.68 0.12
C ILE A 57 11.38 4.53 1.07
N LEU A 58 10.08 4.42 1.41
CA LEU A 58 9.58 3.36 2.28
C LEU A 58 9.86 1.96 1.70
N VAL A 59 9.66 1.78 0.39
CA VAL A 59 9.95 0.49 -0.27
C VAL A 59 11.45 0.22 -0.33
N GLU A 60 12.29 1.24 -0.53
CA GLU A 60 13.74 1.11 -0.51
C GLU A 60 14.26 0.78 0.89
N GLU A 61 13.75 1.40 1.94
CA GLU A 61 14.13 1.09 3.33
C GLU A 61 13.67 -0.30 3.76
N LEU A 62 12.43 -0.69 3.45
CA LEU A 62 11.90 -2.01 3.78
C LEU A 62 12.49 -3.13 2.92
N GLY A 63 12.82 -2.84 1.66
CA GLY A 63 13.46 -3.77 0.73
C GLY A 63 14.98 -3.87 0.88
N GLY A 64 15.61 -2.86 1.49
CA GLY A 64 17.05 -2.72 1.66
C GLY A 64 17.65 -3.44 2.86
N SER A 65 16.86 -4.12 3.69
CA SER A 65 17.33 -4.79 4.90
C SER A 65 18.05 -6.14 4.64
N ALA A 66 18.88 -6.21 3.59
CA ALA A 66 19.81 -7.31 3.35
C ALA A 66 21.04 -6.87 2.52
N SER A 67 21.62 -5.70 2.77
CA SER A 67 22.95 -5.32 2.26
C SER A 67 23.51 -4.14 3.04
N GLY A 68 24.00 -4.40 4.25
CA GLY A 68 24.57 -3.40 5.14
C GLY A 68 25.71 -3.96 5.98
N GLU A 69 26.57 -4.78 5.37
CA GLU A 69 27.91 -5.07 5.90
C GLU A 69 28.93 -4.50 4.90
N THR A 70 29.21 -3.21 5.03
CA THR A 70 30.50 -2.65 4.61
C THR A 70 31.24 -2.30 5.89
N GLU A 71 31.95 -3.28 6.43
CA GLU A 71 32.99 -3.05 7.42
C GLU A 71 34.22 -2.48 6.72
N HIS A 72 34.83 -1.50 7.39
CA HIS A 72 35.90 -0.61 6.94
C HIS A 72 37.27 -1.13 7.39
#